data_AF-A0A952RFG0-F1
#
_entry.id   AF-A0A952RFG0-F1
#
_cell.length_a   1.000
_cell.length_b   1.000
_cell.length_c   1.000
_cell.angle_alpha   90.00
_cell.angle_beta   90.00
_cell.angle_gamma   90.00
#
_symmetry.space_group_name_H-M   'P 1'
#
loop_
_entity.id
_entity.type
_entity.pdbx_description
1 polymer ?
#
loop_
_entity_poly.entity_id
_entity_poly.type
_entity_poly.pdbx_seq_one_letter_code
_entity_poly.pdbx_strand_id
1 'polypeptide(L)' 'MKENANPPMQKPDLPALAEALDKMVAFAPPGSDYPNWVSISKDGAAAARNGDAQAAKASCRSCHDQYKKKYKAEIRTRKI' A
#
# COMPACT_ATOMS: atom_id res chain seq x y z
N MET A 1 8.49 0.14 -0.71
CA MET A 1 7.34 0.41 0.20
C MET A 1 7.73 0.81 1.61
N LYS A 2 8.69 0.13 2.26
CA LYS A 2 8.99 0.34 3.68
C LYS A 2 9.31 1.81 4.02
N GLU A 3 10.05 2.51 3.18
CA GLU A 3 10.41 3.92 3.42
C GLU A 3 9.21 4.89 3.32
N ASN A 4 8.21 4.58 2.49
CA ASN A 4 7.04 5.44 2.29
C ASN A 4 5.91 5.17 3.31
N ALA A 5 5.76 3.92 3.76
CA ALA A 5 4.63 3.51 4.61
C ALA A 5 4.97 3.43 6.11
N ASN A 6 6.25 3.34 6.47
CA ASN A 6 6.65 3.15 7.88
C ASN A 6 6.62 4.46 8.70
N PRO A 7 7.00 5.65 8.18
CA PRO A 7 6.89 6.90 8.93
C PRO A 7 5.44 7.32 9.28
N PRO A 8 4.44 7.24 8.38
CA PRO A 8 3.03 7.57 8.67
C PRO A 8 2.30 6.57 9.58
N MET A 9 2.95 5.46 9.94
CA MET A 9 2.41 4.44 10.85
C MET A 9 2.88 4.65 12.30
N GLN A 10 3.96 5.41 12.52
CA GLN A 10 4.52 5.68 13.86
C GLN A 10 3.97 6.95 14.50
N LYS A 11 3.43 7.87 13.69
CA LYS A 11 2.48 8.90 14.12
C LYS A 11 1.16 8.59 13.43
N PRO A 12 -0.02 8.81 14.03
CA PRO A 12 -1.31 8.64 13.34
C PRO A 12 -1.54 9.75 12.31
N ASP A 13 -0.61 9.92 11.37
CA ASP A 13 -0.68 10.87 10.26
C ASP A 13 -1.40 10.20 9.10
N LEU A 14 -2.73 10.13 9.25
CA LEU A 14 -3.61 9.58 8.24
C LEU A 14 -3.55 10.36 6.90
N PRO A 15 -3.40 11.70 6.89
CA PRO A 15 -3.10 12.42 5.65
C PRO A 15 -1.83 11.92 4.94
N ALA A 16 -0.70 11.82 5.65
CA ALA A 16 0.54 11.31 5.07
C ALA A 16 0.42 9.84 4.62
N LEU A 17 -0.37 9.03 5.34
CA LEU A 17 -0.69 7.66 4.95
C LEU A 17 -1.48 7.61 3.63
N ALA A 18 -2.47 8.49 3.47
CA ALA A 18 -3.25 8.57 2.22
C ALA A 18 -2.35 8.91 1.02
N GLU A 19 -1.46 9.89 1.17
CA GLU A 19 -0.51 10.26 0.12
C GLU A 19 0.45 9.12 -0.22
N ALA A 20 0.94 8.40 0.81
CA ALA A 20 1.81 7.25 0.60
C ALA A 20 1.09 6.13 -0.18
N LEU A 21 -0.19 5.88 0.12
CA LEU A 21 -1.01 4.88 -0.57
C LEU A 21 -1.36 5.28 -2.00
N ASP A 22 -1.62 6.57 -2.27
CA ASP A 22 -1.77 7.05 -3.65
C ASP A 22 -0.49 6.83 -4.47
N LYS A 23 0.68 7.10 -3.89
CA LYS A 23 1.96 6.80 -4.55
C LYS A 23 2.14 5.31 -4.83
N MET A 24 1.57 4.43 -4.00
CA MET A 24 1.64 2.97 -4.24
C MET A 24 0.98 2.55 -5.55
N VAL A 25 -0.03 3.26 -6.03
CA VAL A 25 -0.67 2.99 -7.33
C VAL A 25 0.35 3.00 -8.48
N ALA A 26 1.32 3.90 -8.44
CA ALA A 26 2.36 4.03 -9.47
C ALA A 26 3.43 2.92 -9.43
N PHE A 27 3.53 2.19 -8.31
CA PHE A 27 4.53 1.14 -8.11
C PHE A 27 4.02 -0.26 -8.46
N ALA A 28 2.85 -0.37 -9.10
CA ALA A 28 2.31 -1.64 -9.56
C ALA A 28 3.35 -2.38 -10.43
N PRO A 29 3.66 -3.65 -10.13
CA PRO A 29 4.49 -4.47 -11.00
C PRO A 29 3.88 -4.59 -12.41
N PRO A 30 4.68 -4.53 -13.48
CA PRO A 30 4.18 -4.78 -14.82
C PRO A 30 3.65 -6.20 -14.92
N GLY A 31 2.49 -6.37 -15.55
CA GLY A 31 1.78 -7.65 -15.66
C GLY A 31 0.50 -7.69 -14.83
N SER A 32 -0.46 -8.53 -15.26
CA SER A 32 -1.78 -8.70 -14.64
C SER A 32 -1.77 -9.49 -13.33
N ASP A 33 -0.59 -9.86 -12.85
CA ASP A 33 -0.38 -10.73 -11.68
C ASP A 33 -0.70 -10.07 -10.33
N TYR A 34 -0.98 -8.78 -10.35
CA TYR A 34 -1.33 -7.96 -9.18
C TYR A 34 -2.66 -7.21 -9.44
N PRO A 35 -3.76 -7.91 -9.74
CA PRO A 35 -4.98 -7.30 -10.29
C PRO A 35 -5.65 -6.31 -9.33
N ASN A 36 -5.50 -6.51 -8.02
CA ASN A 36 -6.12 -5.67 -6.99
C ASN A 36 -5.16 -4.61 -6.42
N TRP A 37 -3.96 -4.45 -7.00
CA TRP A 37 -2.96 -3.53 -6.46
C TRP A 37 -3.46 -2.09 -6.34
N VAL A 38 -4.04 -1.60 -7.43
CA VAL A 38 -4.54 -0.23 -7.53
C VAL A 38 -5.77 -0.03 -6.66
N SER A 39 -6.70 -0.98 -6.66
CA SER A 39 -7.93 -0.88 -5.85
C SER A 39 -7.60 -0.87 -4.36
N ILE A 40 -6.83 -1.84 -3.87
CA ILE A 40 -6.46 -1.93 -2.43
C ILE A 40 -5.72 -0.67 -1.98
N SER A 41 -4.83 -0.12 -2.81
CA SER A 41 -4.10 1.11 -2.50
C SER A 41 -5.06 2.31 -2.39
N LYS A 42 -5.98 2.48 -3.35
CA LYS A 42 -6.98 3.54 -3.34
C LYS A 42 -7.97 3.42 -2.18
N ASP A 43 -8.44 2.20 -1.89
CA ASP A 43 -9.36 1.93 -0.78
C ASP A 43 -8.71 2.32 0.56
N GLY A 44 -7.44 1.97 0.74
CA GLY A 44 -6.66 2.39 1.91
C GLY A 44 -6.49 3.90 1.99
N ALA A 45 -6.22 4.57 0.87
CA ALA A 45 -6.04 6.02 0.84
C ALA A 45 -7.36 6.76 1.16
N ALA A 46 -8.48 6.26 0.64
CA ALA A 46 -9.82 6.77 0.97
C ALA A 46 -10.14 6.57 2.46
N ALA A 47 -9.87 5.38 3.02
CA ALA A 47 -10.05 5.13 4.44
C ALA A 47 -9.22 6.07 5.31
N ALA A 48 -7.94 6.27 4.96
CA ALA A 48 -7.07 7.19 5.68
C ALA A 48 -7.57 8.65 5.61
N ARG A 49 -8.02 9.12 4.44
CA ARG A 49 -8.65 10.44 4.29
C ARG A 49 -9.91 10.62 5.14
N ASN A 50 -10.67 9.54 5.33
CA ASN A 50 -11.88 9.54 6.13
C ASN A 50 -11.61 9.43 7.65
N GLY A 51 -10.35 9.39 8.08
CA GLY A 51 -10.00 9.19 9.49
C GLY A 51 -10.10 7.73 9.96
N ASP A 52 -10.41 6.79 9.06
CA ASP A 52 -10.58 5.38 9.40
C ASP A 52 -9.24 4.64 9.37
N ALA A 53 -8.51 4.76 10.48
CA ALA A 53 -7.23 4.09 10.67
C ALA A 53 -7.35 2.55 10.62
N GLN A 54 -8.51 1.98 10.98
CA GLN A 54 -8.69 0.54 11.00
C GLN A 54 -8.88 -0.01 9.59
N ALA A 55 -9.70 0.64 8.77
CA ALA A 55 -9.87 0.30 7.37
C ALA A 55 -8.58 0.57 6.57
N ALA A 56 -7.85 1.66 6.86
CA ALA A 56 -6.54 1.90 6.25
C ALA A 56 -5.52 0.81 6.63
N LYS A 57 -5.55 0.27 7.85
CA LYS A 57 -4.71 -0.90 8.22
C LYS A 57 -5.20 -2.20 7.57
N ALA A 58 -6.50 -2.33 7.30
CA ALA A 58 -7.05 -3.49 6.63
C ALA A 58 -6.57 -3.59 5.17
N SER A 59 -6.45 -2.47 4.46
CA SER A 59 -5.88 -2.46 3.10
C SER A 59 -4.42 -2.92 3.08
N CYS A 60 -3.61 -2.48 4.05
CA CYS A 60 -2.23 -2.93 4.23
C CYS A 60 -2.13 -4.44 4.41
N ARG A 61 -3.05 -5.03 5.20
CA ARG A 61 -3.13 -6.49 5.38
C ARG A 61 -3.54 -7.19 4.08
N SER A 62 -4.62 -6.74 3.45
CA SER A 62 -5.12 -7.31 2.19
C SER A 62 -4.05 -7.35 1.10
N CYS A 63 -3.32 -6.24 0.90
CA CYS A 63 -2.22 -6.18 -0.06
C CYS A 63 -1.10 -7.17 0.31
N HIS A 64 -0.73 -7.23 1.59
CA HIS A 64 0.33 -8.14 2.03
C HIS A 64 -0.07 -9.61 1.96
N ASP A 65 -1.30 -9.96 2.28
CA ASP A 65 -1.77 -11.35 2.24
C ASP A 65 -1.83 -11.86 0.80
N GLN A 66 -2.27 -11.01 -0.14
CA GLN A 66 -2.31 -11.36 -1.55
C GLN A 66 -0.93 -11.39 -2.21
N TYR A 67 -0.07 -10.41 -1.92
CA TYR A 67 1.08 -10.11 -2.78
C TYR A 67 2.44 -10.13 -2.11
N LYS A 68 2.56 -10.05 -0.78
CA LYS A 68 3.87 -9.90 -0.09
C LYS A 68 4.84 -11.03 -0.42
N LYS A 69 4.35 -12.27 -0.48
CA LYS A 69 5.19 -13.45 -0.78
C LYS A 69 5.70 -13.39 -2.22
N LYS A 70 4.78 -13.19 -3.18
CA LYS A 70 5.08 -13.10 -4.62
C LYS A 70 6.01 -11.92 -4.93
N TYR A 71 5.67 -10.73 -4.42
CA TYR A 71 6.46 -9.51 -4.57
C TYR A 71 7.89 -9.66 -4.01
N LYS A 72 8.06 -10.33 -2.87
CA LYS A 72 9.41 -10.61 -2.31
C LYS A 72 10.20 -11.63 -3.12
N ALA A 73 9.56 -12.54 -3.83
CA ALA A 73 10.23 -13.52 -4.68
C ALA A 73 10.66 -12.89 -6.01
N GLU A 74 9.82 -12.04 -6.59
CA GLU A 74 9.96 -11.58 -7.97
C GLU A 74 10.56 -10.17 -8.09
N ILE A 75 10.27 -9.28 -7.13
CA ILE A 75 10.49 -7.83 -7.25
C ILE A 75 11.56 -7.33 -6.26
N ARG A 76 12.13 -8.20 -5.41
CA ARG A 76 13.06 -7.81 -4.31
C ARG A 76 14.30 -7.04 -4.76
N THR A 77 14.71 -7.16 -6.02
CA THR A 77 15.86 -6.45 -6.62
C THR A 77 15.47 -5.21 -7.44
N ARG A 78 14.18 -4.92 -7.61
CA ARG A 78 13.71 -3.77 -8.39
C ARG A 78 13.95 -2.48 -7.60
N LYS A 79 14.75 -1.57 -8.16
CA LYS A 79 14.81 -0.17 -7.68
C LYS A 79 13.49 0.50 -8.06
N ILE A 80 12.72 0.91 -7.04
CA ILE A 80 11.52 1.74 -7.12
C ILE A 80 11.82 3.11 -6.52
#